data_AF-A0A9P6UHZ3-F1
#
_entry.id   AF-A0A9P6UHZ3-F1
#
_cell.length_a   1.000
_cell.length_b   1.000
_cell.length_c   1.000
_cell.angle_alpha   90.00
_cell.angle_beta   90.00
_cell.angle_gamma   90.00
#
_symmetry.space_group_name_H-M   'P 1'
#
loop_
_entity.id
_entity.type
_entity.pdbx_description
1 polymer ?
#
loop_
_entity_poly.entity_id
_entity_poly.type
_entity_poly.pdbx_seq_one_letter_code
_entity_poly.pdbx_strand_id
1 'polypeptide(L)'
;MSLDGSYDFSTSAVIPATASTYRYPHPDKFDGKLDGFSALTWLTNVRRFMRVSNVAEASHTVVAISFLGINPARWFNGCGLKDTCAFDLFEDRFKLRFIPKDFANQIRARLNSLYMSSTVEEYVAEARDLLTVLLEQAADDSARREIESFAYISFIHGCPNALNELLRALQVTSSLDIYGLFQAAEQYDQVYHFKPDSKSKPLSAPSLTQSSVVAAQLRRAEPMAMDLDNIILRELNALRNEIRGKAVPEDDPYLVSGNAPSN
;
A
#
# COMPACT_ATOMS: atom_id res chain seq x y z
N MET A 1 -66.73 -54.60 8.81
CA MET A 1 -66.01 -54.46 7.53
C MET A 1 -65.24 -53.16 7.60
N SER A 2 -63.93 -53.29 7.72
CA SER A 2 -62.94 -52.24 7.80
C SER A 2 -62.94 -51.38 6.53
N LEU A 3 -62.62 -50.10 6.66
CA LEU A 3 -61.67 -49.39 5.79
C LEU A 3 -61.15 -48.17 6.58
N ASP A 4 -59.94 -48.35 7.11
CA ASP A 4 -59.09 -47.34 7.73
C ASP A 4 -58.44 -46.51 6.61
N GLY A 5 -58.40 -45.19 6.76
CA GLY A 5 -57.88 -44.26 5.74
C GLY A 5 -57.14 -43.10 6.39
N SER A 6 -56.01 -43.39 7.02
CA SER A 6 -55.05 -42.37 7.47
C SER A 6 -54.19 -41.95 6.27
N TYR A 7 -54.37 -40.71 5.82
CA TYR A 7 -53.48 -40.07 4.85
C TYR A 7 -52.31 -39.41 5.59
N ASP A 8 -51.16 -40.08 5.61
CA ASP A 8 -49.88 -39.48 5.97
C ASP A 8 -49.39 -38.57 4.83
N PHE A 9 -49.55 -37.26 4.99
CA PHE A 9 -48.81 -36.28 4.20
C PHE A 9 -47.39 -36.12 4.77
N SER A 10 -46.54 -37.12 4.52
CA SER A 10 -45.09 -36.96 4.65
C SER A 10 -44.60 -36.08 3.51
N THR A 11 -44.62 -34.77 3.73
CA THR A 11 -43.95 -33.80 2.85
C THR A 11 -42.46 -33.85 3.19
N SER A 12 -41.73 -34.81 2.60
CA SER A 12 -40.27 -34.77 2.56
C SER A 12 -39.85 -33.54 1.78
N ALA A 13 -39.53 -32.46 2.48
CA ALA A 13 -38.79 -31.34 1.91
C ALA A 13 -37.42 -31.86 1.46
N VAL A 14 -37.31 -32.16 0.17
CA VAL A 14 -36.02 -32.37 -0.48
C VAL A 14 -35.34 -31.00 -0.49
N ILE A 15 -34.46 -30.76 0.48
CA ILE A 15 -33.57 -29.61 0.48
C ILE A 15 -32.62 -29.81 -0.72
N PRO A 16 -32.65 -28.95 -1.75
CA PRO A 16 -31.72 -29.07 -2.85
C PRO A 16 -30.29 -28.85 -2.33
N ALA A 17 -29.48 -29.91 -2.41
CA ALA A 17 -28.06 -29.88 -2.11
C ALA A 17 -27.31 -29.13 -3.22
N THR A 18 -27.35 -27.80 -3.19
CA THR A 18 -26.44 -26.95 -3.99
C THR A 18 -26.00 -25.71 -3.20
N ALA A 19 -25.57 -25.89 -1.96
CA ALA A 19 -24.60 -24.97 -1.38
C ALA A 19 -23.24 -25.25 -2.03
N SER A 20 -23.04 -24.74 -3.25
CA SER A 20 -21.69 -24.55 -3.81
C SER A 20 -20.94 -23.69 -2.78
N THR A 21 -20.14 -24.35 -1.95
CA THR A 21 -19.30 -23.66 -0.98
C THR A 21 -18.23 -22.97 -1.81
N TYR A 22 -18.47 -21.71 -2.15
CA TYR A 22 -17.50 -20.89 -2.85
C TYR A 22 -16.24 -20.84 -1.98
N ARG A 23 -15.25 -21.66 -2.34
CA ARG A 23 -13.94 -21.66 -1.69
C ARG A 23 -13.13 -20.58 -2.36
N TYR A 24 -12.90 -19.50 -1.65
CA TYR A 24 -11.98 -18.47 -2.09
C TYR A 24 -10.59 -19.11 -2.28
N PRO A 25 -9.91 -18.85 -3.41
CA PRO A 25 -8.61 -19.45 -3.68
C PRO A 25 -7.60 -19.06 -2.60
N HIS A 26 -6.80 -20.04 -2.17
CA HIS A 26 -5.74 -19.79 -1.21
C HIS A 26 -4.68 -18.84 -1.82
N PRO A 27 -4.10 -17.92 -1.02
CA PRO A 27 -2.97 -17.12 -1.47
C PRO A 27 -1.80 -18.00 -1.88
N ASP A 28 -1.07 -17.57 -2.90
CA ASP A 28 0.21 -18.19 -3.26
C ASP A 28 1.24 -18.01 -2.14
N LYS A 29 2.21 -18.93 -2.09
CA LYS A 29 3.32 -18.81 -1.15
C LYS A 29 4.21 -17.63 -1.53
N PHE A 30 4.56 -16.79 -0.56
CA PHE A 30 5.51 -15.70 -0.80
C PHE A 30 6.91 -16.26 -1.05
N ASP A 31 7.52 -15.91 -2.18
CA ASP A 31 8.81 -16.44 -2.60
C ASP A 31 10.01 -15.75 -1.93
N GLY A 32 9.79 -14.61 -1.29
CA GLY A 32 10.83 -13.84 -0.60
C GLY A 32 11.60 -12.87 -1.49
N LYS A 33 11.09 -12.55 -2.68
CA LYS A 33 11.66 -11.49 -3.51
C LYS A 33 11.67 -10.15 -2.75
N LEU A 34 12.78 -9.43 -2.85
CA LEU A 34 12.95 -8.08 -2.32
C LEU A 34 12.37 -7.06 -3.30
N ASP A 35 11.07 -7.21 -3.58
CA ASP A 35 10.32 -6.37 -4.50
C ASP A 35 9.06 -5.87 -3.80
N GLY A 36 8.91 -4.55 -3.75
CA GLY A 36 7.81 -3.92 -3.02
C GLY A 36 6.44 -4.26 -3.59
N PHE A 37 6.31 -4.42 -4.91
CA PHE A 37 5.06 -4.83 -5.55
C PHE A 37 4.65 -6.24 -5.13
N SER A 38 5.56 -7.21 -5.25
CA SER A 38 5.25 -8.60 -4.88
C SER A 38 4.93 -8.75 -3.38
N ALA A 39 5.64 -8.01 -2.52
CA ALA A 39 5.41 -8.01 -1.08
C ALA A 39 4.03 -7.41 -0.71
N LEU A 40 3.69 -6.25 -1.25
CA LEU A 40 2.40 -5.59 -0.99
C LEU A 40 1.23 -6.38 -1.58
N THR A 41 1.37 -6.86 -2.82
CA THR A 41 0.35 -7.69 -3.48
C THR A 41 0.07 -8.95 -2.67
N TRP A 42 1.12 -9.61 -2.17
CA TRP A 42 0.97 -10.78 -1.33
C TRP A 42 0.23 -10.46 -0.02
N LEU A 43 0.62 -9.39 0.69
CA LEU A 43 -0.07 -8.96 1.92
C LEU A 43 -1.56 -8.67 1.68
N THR A 44 -1.88 -7.98 0.59
CA THR A 44 -3.27 -7.68 0.21
C THR A 44 -4.06 -8.94 -0.07
N ASN A 45 -3.49 -9.91 -0.77
CA ASN A 45 -4.14 -11.20 -1.03
C ASN A 45 -4.36 -12.01 0.25
N VAL A 46 -3.40 -12.02 1.17
CA VAL A 46 -3.49 -12.68 2.47
C VAL A 46 -4.59 -12.05 3.34
N ARG A 47 -4.62 -10.72 3.45
CA ARG A 47 -5.70 -9.99 4.15
C ARG A 47 -7.06 -10.27 3.55
N ARG A 48 -7.16 -10.26 2.22
CA ARG A 48 -8.40 -10.55 1.50
C ARG A 48 -8.88 -11.97 1.80
N PHE A 49 -7.97 -12.95 1.78
CA PHE A 49 -8.28 -14.33 2.16
C PHE A 49 -8.79 -14.41 3.60
N MET A 50 -8.08 -13.81 4.57
CA MET A 50 -8.50 -13.82 5.97
C MET A 50 -9.90 -13.24 6.17
N ARG A 51 -10.18 -12.12 5.50
CA ARG A 51 -11.50 -11.46 5.55
C ARG A 51 -12.60 -12.33 4.94
N VAL A 52 -12.38 -12.89 3.75
CA VAL A 52 -13.39 -13.70 3.06
C VAL A 52 -13.61 -15.05 3.75
N SER A 53 -12.57 -15.64 4.30
CA SER A 53 -12.63 -16.88 5.07
C SER A 53 -13.04 -16.69 6.54
N ASN A 54 -13.35 -15.45 6.95
CA ASN A 54 -13.75 -15.10 8.31
C ASN A 54 -12.79 -15.64 9.38
N VAL A 55 -11.49 -15.50 9.14
CA VAL A 55 -10.44 -15.92 10.08
C VAL A 55 -10.46 -14.99 11.29
N ALA A 56 -10.47 -15.57 12.49
CA ALA A 56 -10.37 -14.81 13.73
C ALA A 56 -9.07 -14.00 13.77
N GLU A 57 -9.15 -12.75 14.22
CA GLU A 57 -8.02 -11.80 14.26
C GLU A 57 -6.80 -12.35 15.02
N ALA A 58 -7.06 -13.03 16.14
CA ALA A 58 -6.02 -13.70 16.94
C ALA A 58 -5.25 -14.79 16.17
N SER A 59 -5.76 -15.26 15.03
CA SER A 59 -5.14 -16.28 14.18
C SER A 59 -4.57 -15.71 12.87
N HIS A 60 -4.68 -14.40 12.62
CA HIS A 60 -4.21 -13.80 11.36
C HIS A 60 -2.72 -14.03 11.13
N THR A 61 -1.86 -13.78 12.12
CA THR A 61 -0.42 -14.03 12.00
C THR A 61 -0.12 -15.49 11.68
N VAL A 62 -0.74 -16.43 12.41
CA VAL A 62 -0.58 -17.88 12.18
C VAL A 62 -0.97 -18.29 10.76
N VAL A 63 -2.06 -17.70 10.25
CA VAL A 63 -2.49 -17.95 8.87
C VAL A 63 -1.52 -17.35 7.86
N ALA A 64 -1.04 -16.12 8.06
CA ALA A 64 -0.07 -15.49 7.16
C ALA A 64 1.25 -16.27 7.08
N ILE A 65 1.79 -16.72 8.22
CA ILE A 65 3.04 -17.50 8.24
C ILE A 65 2.92 -18.82 7.49
N SER A 66 1.73 -19.42 7.43
CA SER A 66 1.49 -20.66 6.68
C SER A 66 1.64 -20.50 5.16
N PHE A 67 1.50 -19.26 4.67
CA PHE A 67 1.69 -18.88 3.27
C PHE A 67 3.08 -18.30 2.99
N LEU A 68 4.02 -18.37 3.93
CA LEU A 68 5.41 -18.03 3.65
C LEU A 68 6.12 -19.17 2.91
N GLY A 69 6.89 -18.82 1.89
CA GLY A 69 7.85 -19.74 1.28
C GLY A 69 9.02 -20.05 2.23
N ILE A 70 9.93 -20.93 1.78
CA ILE A 70 11.02 -21.46 2.61
C ILE A 70 11.90 -20.34 3.18
N ASN A 71 12.30 -19.37 2.36
CA ASN A 71 13.19 -18.28 2.77
C ASN A 71 12.49 -17.27 3.70
N PRO A 72 11.29 -16.76 3.39
CA PRO A 72 10.55 -15.89 4.30
C PRO A 72 10.19 -16.56 5.63
N ALA A 73 9.82 -17.85 5.63
CA ALA A 73 9.56 -18.58 6.87
C ALA A 73 10.82 -18.66 7.76
N ARG A 74 12.00 -18.89 7.16
CA ARG A 74 13.28 -18.86 7.89
C ARG A 74 13.55 -17.48 8.48
N TRP A 75 13.25 -16.40 7.74
CA TRP A 75 13.36 -15.04 8.27
C TRP A 75 12.45 -14.82 9.47
N PHE A 76 11.19 -15.23 9.39
CA PHE A 76 10.22 -15.07 10.47
C PHE A 76 10.70 -15.78 11.75
N ASN A 77 11.16 -17.02 11.63
CA ASN A 77 11.72 -17.78 12.74
C ASN A 77 12.96 -17.12 13.38
N GLY A 78 13.69 -16.31 12.61
CA GLY A 78 14.89 -15.61 13.07
C GLY A 78 14.67 -14.16 13.52
N CYS A 79 13.49 -13.57 13.28
CA CYS A 79 13.25 -12.15 13.56
C CYS A 79 12.75 -11.88 15.00
N GLY A 80 12.56 -12.93 15.80
CA GLY A 80 12.15 -12.83 17.20
C GLY A 80 10.66 -12.56 17.43
N LEU A 81 9.84 -12.59 16.38
CA LEU A 81 8.39 -12.56 16.50
C LEU A 81 7.84 -13.93 16.94
N LYS A 82 6.70 -13.89 17.63
CA LYS A 82 5.93 -15.09 17.99
C LYS A 82 4.76 -15.26 17.01
N ASP A 83 4.36 -16.50 16.79
CA ASP A 83 3.20 -16.84 15.94
C ASP A 83 1.90 -16.17 16.41
N THR A 84 1.81 -15.84 17.70
CA THR A 84 0.67 -15.18 18.34
C THR A 84 0.78 -13.64 18.37
N CYS A 85 1.77 -13.05 17.71
CA CYS A 85 1.90 -11.59 17.68
C CYS A 85 0.73 -10.95 16.90
N ALA A 86 0.45 -9.68 17.21
CA ALA A 86 -0.54 -8.89 16.48
C ALA A 86 -0.17 -8.83 14.99
N PHE A 87 -1.16 -8.93 14.12
CA PHE A 87 -0.93 -8.99 12.68
C PHE A 87 -0.26 -7.71 12.15
N ASP A 88 -0.61 -6.54 12.69
CA ASP A 88 0.02 -5.27 12.32
C ASP A 88 1.53 -5.27 12.62
N LEU A 89 1.95 -5.85 13.75
CA LEU A 89 3.37 -5.96 14.09
C LEU A 89 4.10 -6.90 13.12
N PHE A 90 3.47 -8.02 12.74
CA PHE A 90 4.01 -8.89 11.71
C PHE A 90 4.17 -8.14 10.38
N GLU A 91 3.14 -7.40 9.97
CA GLU A 91 3.12 -6.65 8.73
C GLU A 91 4.21 -5.58 8.69
N ASP A 92 4.38 -4.80 9.75
CA ASP A 92 5.42 -3.77 9.83
C ASP A 92 6.82 -4.39 9.67
N ARG A 93 7.08 -5.50 10.35
CA ARG A 93 8.35 -6.22 10.25
C ARG A 93 8.55 -6.86 8.87
N PHE A 94 7.48 -7.36 8.27
CA PHE A 94 7.49 -7.93 6.93
C PHE A 94 7.82 -6.86 5.89
N LYS A 95 7.13 -5.72 5.94
CA LYS A 95 7.38 -4.56 5.07
C LYS A 95 8.81 -4.07 5.22
N LEU A 96 9.29 -3.88 6.45
CA LEU A 96 10.67 -3.46 6.72
C LEU A 96 11.72 -4.41 6.12
N ARG A 97 11.41 -5.71 6.03
CA ARG A 97 12.34 -6.71 5.49
C ARG A 97 12.32 -6.79 3.97
N PHE A 98 11.14 -6.83 3.37
CA PHE A 98 10.96 -7.21 1.96
C PHE A 98 10.67 -6.04 1.04
N ILE A 99 10.29 -4.88 1.57
CA ILE A 99 10.13 -3.65 0.78
C ILE A 99 11.44 -2.85 0.82
N PRO A 100 12.05 -2.54 -0.33
CA PRO A 100 13.24 -1.68 -0.37
C PRO A 100 12.97 -0.31 0.27
N LYS A 101 13.94 0.23 1.01
CA LYS A 101 13.79 1.54 1.69
C LYS A 101 13.45 2.68 0.74
N ASP A 102 13.97 2.63 -0.48
CA ASP A 102 13.78 3.66 -1.50
C ASP A 102 12.60 3.35 -2.45
N PHE A 103 11.80 2.33 -2.14
CA PHE A 103 10.73 1.85 -3.02
C PHE A 103 9.72 2.96 -3.35
N ALA A 104 9.24 3.71 -2.35
CA ALA A 104 8.30 4.80 -2.59
C ALA A 104 8.85 5.87 -3.56
N ASN A 105 10.14 6.21 -3.47
CA ASN A 105 10.77 7.16 -4.38
C ASN A 105 10.93 6.56 -5.78
N GLN A 106 11.26 5.28 -5.89
CA GLN A 106 11.30 4.58 -7.18
C GLN A 106 9.93 4.58 -7.87
N ILE A 107 8.85 4.36 -7.11
CA ILE A 107 7.48 4.42 -7.62
C ILE A 107 7.12 5.85 -8.06
N ARG A 108 7.44 6.88 -7.26
CA ARG A 108 7.25 8.28 -7.65
C ARG A 108 8.02 8.63 -8.92
N ALA A 109 9.27 8.22 -9.01
CA ALA A 109 10.10 8.45 -10.19
C ALA A 109 9.51 7.75 -11.42
N ARG A 110 9.06 6.49 -11.27
CA ARG A 110 8.42 5.73 -12.33
C ARG A 110 7.13 6.41 -12.80
N LEU A 111 6.26 6.82 -11.89
CA LEU A 111 5.02 7.53 -12.20
C LEU A 111 5.28 8.85 -12.91
N ASN A 112 6.28 9.62 -12.47
CA ASN A 112 6.67 10.87 -13.12
C ASN A 112 7.24 10.67 -14.53
N SER A 113 7.92 9.55 -14.76
CA SER A 113 8.45 9.17 -16.08
C SER A 113 7.47 8.37 -16.93
N LEU A 114 6.25 8.11 -16.45
CA LEU A 114 5.29 7.25 -17.12
C LEU A 114 4.73 7.95 -18.35
N TYR A 115 4.86 7.33 -19.52
CA TYR A 115 4.28 7.80 -20.77
C TYR A 115 3.58 6.65 -21.50
N MET A 116 2.55 6.98 -22.28
CA MET A 116 1.83 5.98 -23.05
C MET A 116 2.72 5.46 -24.18
N SER A 117 3.16 4.20 -24.07
CA SER A 117 4.05 3.54 -25.04
C SER A 117 3.35 2.51 -25.91
N SER A 118 2.16 2.05 -25.50
CA SER A 118 1.36 1.02 -26.16
C SER A 118 -0.11 1.46 -26.27
N THR A 119 -1.01 0.88 -25.47
CA THR A 119 -2.44 1.19 -25.45
C THR A 119 -2.78 2.10 -24.27
N VAL A 120 -3.93 2.79 -24.33
CA VAL A 120 -4.43 3.58 -23.19
C VAL A 120 -4.75 2.67 -22.02
N GLU A 121 -5.29 1.47 -22.26
CA GLU A 121 -5.62 0.49 -21.23
C GLU A 121 -4.39 0.08 -20.40
N GLU A 122 -3.29 -0.30 -21.06
CA GLU A 122 -2.04 -0.67 -20.38
C GLU A 122 -1.44 0.52 -19.60
N TYR A 123 -1.47 1.70 -20.21
CA TYR A 123 -0.98 2.93 -19.57
C TYR A 123 -1.79 3.31 -18.32
N VAL A 124 -3.12 3.25 -18.40
CA VAL A 124 -4.02 3.51 -17.27
C VAL A 124 -3.87 2.46 -16.18
N ALA A 125 -3.73 1.18 -16.55
CA ALA A 125 -3.49 0.11 -15.60
C ALA A 125 -2.19 0.33 -14.83
N GLU A 126 -1.09 0.64 -15.53
CA GLU A 126 0.19 0.92 -14.87
C GLU A 126 0.12 2.16 -13.96
N ALA A 127 -0.54 3.24 -14.41
CA ALA A 127 -0.74 4.44 -13.59
C ALA A 127 -1.55 4.15 -12.31
N ARG A 128 -2.62 3.34 -12.41
CA ARG A 128 -3.46 2.92 -11.29
C ARG A 128 -2.68 2.07 -10.29
N ASP A 129 -1.87 1.14 -10.77
CA ASP A 129 -1.05 0.27 -9.92
C ASP A 129 -0.03 1.10 -9.12
N LEU A 130 0.67 2.03 -9.79
CA LEU A 130 1.63 2.94 -9.16
C LEU A 130 0.96 3.84 -8.11
N LEU A 131 -0.20 4.42 -8.45
CA LEU A 131 -0.97 5.25 -7.53
C LEU A 131 -1.43 4.47 -6.30
N THR A 132 -1.95 3.26 -6.49
CA THR A 132 -2.43 2.41 -5.39
C THR A 132 -1.33 2.15 -4.37
N VAL A 133 -0.13 1.81 -4.85
CA VAL A 133 1.04 1.60 -3.99
C VAL A 133 1.42 2.87 -3.22
N LEU A 134 1.41 4.04 -3.86
CA LEU A 134 1.71 5.30 -3.16
C LEU A 134 0.65 5.63 -2.10
N LEU A 135 -0.64 5.41 -2.40
CA LEU A 135 -1.73 5.67 -1.46
C LEU A 135 -1.71 4.75 -0.24
N GLU A 136 -1.22 3.51 -0.36
CA GLU A 136 -1.00 2.62 0.79
C GLU A 136 0.13 3.08 1.71
N GLN A 137 1.05 3.91 1.20
CA GLN A 137 2.15 4.50 1.98
C GLN A 137 1.81 5.89 2.53
N ALA A 138 0.61 6.40 2.28
CA ALA A 138 0.19 7.71 2.77
C ALA A 138 -0.08 7.64 4.28
N ALA A 139 0.58 8.52 5.04
CA ALA A 139 0.43 8.57 6.50
C ALA A 139 -0.93 9.13 6.93
N ASP A 140 -1.48 10.08 6.17
CA ASP A 140 -2.72 10.78 6.48
C ASP A 140 -3.46 11.27 5.21
N ASP A 141 -4.64 11.85 5.40
CA ASP A 141 -5.46 12.39 4.31
C ASP A 141 -4.81 13.54 3.55
N SER A 142 -3.90 14.29 4.18
CA SER A 142 -3.16 15.37 3.50
C SER A 142 -2.16 14.78 2.52
N ALA A 143 -1.37 13.80 2.95
CA ALA A 143 -0.44 13.06 2.12
C ALA A 143 -1.16 12.34 0.96
N ARG A 144 -2.35 11.79 1.21
CA ARG A 144 -3.19 11.19 0.15
C ARG A 144 -3.54 12.20 -0.94
N ARG A 145 -4.01 13.39 -0.58
CA ARG A 145 -4.34 14.46 -1.55
C ARG A 145 -3.12 14.91 -2.35
N GLU A 146 -1.96 15.03 -1.71
CA GLU A 146 -0.71 15.38 -2.41
C GLU A 146 -0.30 14.30 -3.42
N ILE A 147 -0.42 13.02 -3.05
CA ILE A 147 -0.14 11.89 -3.94
C ILE A 147 -1.12 11.87 -5.11
N GLU A 148 -2.41 12.07 -4.87
CA GLU A 148 -3.43 12.14 -5.92
C GLU A 148 -3.16 13.31 -6.88
N SER A 149 -2.85 14.49 -6.34
CA SER A 149 -2.49 15.66 -7.15
C SER A 149 -1.22 15.44 -7.97
N PHE A 150 -0.21 14.78 -7.41
CA PHE A 150 1.01 14.43 -8.13
C PHE A 150 0.72 13.44 -9.27
N ALA A 151 0.00 12.36 -8.98
CA ALA A 151 -0.37 11.36 -9.96
C ALA A 151 -1.21 11.95 -11.10
N TYR A 152 -2.10 12.88 -10.77
CA TYR A 152 -2.90 13.62 -11.74
C TYR A 152 -2.04 14.36 -12.76
N ILE A 153 -1.07 15.15 -12.28
CA ILE A 153 -0.18 15.92 -13.14
C ILE A 153 0.70 14.98 -13.99
N SER A 154 1.27 13.95 -13.37
CA SER A 154 2.11 12.97 -14.07
C SER A 154 1.35 12.21 -15.16
N PHE A 155 0.10 11.80 -14.88
CA PHE A 155 -0.73 11.09 -15.84
C PHE A 155 -1.05 11.96 -17.07
N ILE A 156 -1.51 13.19 -16.88
CA ILE A 156 -1.81 14.10 -18.01
C ILE A 156 -0.57 14.34 -18.85
N HIS A 157 0.59 14.51 -18.20
CA HIS A 157 1.84 14.74 -18.89
C HIS A 157 2.25 13.53 -19.75
N GLY A 158 2.01 12.31 -19.27
CA GLY A 158 2.36 11.09 -19.98
C GLY A 158 1.38 10.69 -21.09
N CYS A 159 0.20 11.31 -21.17
CA CYS A 159 -0.76 11.09 -22.24
C CYS A 159 -0.25 11.61 -23.60
N PRO A 160 -0.64 10.98 -24.72
CA PRO A 160 -0.47 11.56 -26.05
C PRO A 160 -1.13 12.94 -26.14
N ASN A 161 -0.57 13.85 -26.93
CA ASN A 161 -1.03 15.24 -27.02
C ASN A 161 -2.53 15.36 -27.28
N ALA A 162 -3.08 14.55 -28.21
CA ALA A 162 -4.51 14.57 -28.53
C ALA A 162 -5.41 14.17 -27.35
N LEU A 163 -5.00 13.16 -26.57
CA LEU A 163 -5.73 12.74 -25.37
C LEU A 163 -5.58 13.79 -24.26
N ASN A 164 -4.38 14.34 -24.09
CA ASN A 164 -4.08 15.40 -23.12
C ASN A 164 -4.97 16.63 -23.34
N GLU A 165 -5.13 17.08 -24.58
CA GLU A 165 -6.01 18.21 -24.93
C GLU A 165 -7.48 17.95 -24.54
N LEU A 166 -8.00 16.75 -24.82
CA LEU A 166 -9.37 16.38 -24.46
C LEU A 166 -9.56 16.31 -22.94
N LEU A 167 -8.61 15.71 -22.22
CA LEU A 167 -8.67 15.63 -20.77
C LEU A 167 -8.57 17.01 -20.11
N ARG A 168 -7.75 17.92 -20.65
CA ARG A 168 -7.68 19.33 -20.19
C ARG A 168 -8.95 20.11 -20.51
N ALA A 169 -9.58 19.89 -21.66
CA ALA A 169 -10.86 20.52 -21.96
C ALA A 169 -11.95 20.07 -20.98
N LEU A 170 -11.93 18.79 -20.60
CA LEU A 170 -12.83 18.24 -19.59
C LEU A 170 -12.60 18.83 -18.19
N GLN A 171 -11.35 19.17 -17.83
CA GLN A 171 -11.02 19.83 -16.56
C GLN A 171 -11.63 21.21 -16.40
N VAL A 172 -11.71 21.97 -17.50
CA VAL A 172 -12.31 23.31 -17.45
C VAL A 172 -13.81 23.22 -17.16
N THR A 173 -14.45 22.11 -17.52
CA THR A 173 -15.90 21.93 -17.41
C THR A 173 -16.32 21.12 -16.17
N SER A 174 -15.44 20.30 -15.60
CA SER A 174 -15.74 19.45 -14.45
C SER A 174 -14.52 19.23 -13.55
N SER A 175 -14.74 19.27 -12.23
CA SER A 175 -13.74 18.86 -11.25
C SER A 175 -13.69 17.33 -11.14
N LEU A 176 -12.85 16.71 -11.95
CA LEU A 176 -12.61 15.26 -11.90
C LEU A 176 -11.51 14.94 -10.89
N ASP A 177 -11.76 13.91 -10.07
CA ASP A 177 -10.72 13.24 -9.33
C ASP A 177 -9.84 12.39 -10.26
N ILE A 178 -8.76 11.83 -9.72
CA ILE A 178 -7.81 11.03 -10.50
C ILE A 178 -8.46 9.77 -11.10
N TYR A 179 -9.41 9.16 -10.39
CA TYR A 179 -10.12 7.98 -10.89
C TYR A 179 -11.08 8.31 -12.03
N GLY A 180 -11.81 9.42 -11.93
CA GLY A 180 -12.64 9.96 -13.00
C GLY A 180 -11.81 10.34 -14.23
N LEU A 181 -10.59 10.84 -14.04
CA LEU A 181 -9.65 11.10 -15.13
C LEU A 181 -9.26 9.82 -15.88
N PHE A 182 -8.93 8.75 -15.15
CA PHE A 182 -8.63 7.45 -15.75
C PHE A 182 -9.81 6.90 -16.56
N GLN A 183 -11.01 6.98 -15.99
CA GLN A 183 -12.23 6.52 -16.66
C GLN A 183 -12.52 7.33 -17.93
N ALA A 184 -12.35 8.66 -17.87
CA ALA A 184 -12.51 9.52 -19.04
C ALA A 184 -11.51 9.18 -20.15
N ALA A 185 -10.25 8.89 -19.78
CA ALA A 185 -9.23 8.48 -20.74
C ALA A 185 -9.61 7.18 -21.48
N GLU A 186 -10.06 6.17 -20.75
CA GLU A 186 -10.54 4.91 -21.33
C GLU A 186 -11.77 5.12 -22.23
N GLN A 187 -12.71 5.98 -21.82
CA GLN A 187 -13.89 6.32 -22.63
C GLN A 187 -13.53 7.02 -23.94
N TYR A 188 -12.61 7.97 -23.90
CA TYR A 188 -12.14 8.62 -25.12
C TYR A 188 -11.41 7.64 -26.03
N ASP A 189 -10.63 6.71 -25.48
CA ASP A 189 -9.91 5.71 -26.27
C ASP A 189 -10.85 4.76 -27.02
N GLN A 190 -12.00 4.42 -26.44
CA GLN A 190 -13.03 3.63 -27.12
C GLN A 190 -13.58 4.31 -28.38
N VAL A 191 -13.52 5.63 -28.46
CA VAL A 191 -14.05 6.42 -29.59
C VAL A 191 -12.95 6.77 -30.58
N TYR A 192 -11.77 7.15 -30.09
CA TYR A 192 -10.72 7.76 -30.91
C TYR A 192 -9.50 6.87 -31.15
N HIS A 193 -9.34 5.78 -30.39
CA HIS A 193 -8.24 4.81 -30.50
C HIS A 193 -6.85 5.49 -30.54
N PHE A 194 -6.46 6.12 -29.43
CA PHE A 194 -5.22 6.89 -29.36
C PHE A 194 -4.00 6.01 -29.57
N LYS A 195 -2.99 6.59 -30.19
CA LYS A 195 -1.69 5.96 -30.40
C LYS A 195 -0.59 6.73 -29.68
N PRO A 196 0.51 6.06 -29.29
CA PRO A 196 1.67 6.72 -28.70
C PRO A 196 2.20 7.82 -29.62
N ASP A 197 2.56 8.96 -29.04
CA ASP A 197 3.26 10.01 -29.78
C ASP A 197 4.67 9.51 -30.13
N SER A 198 5.04 9.56 -31.41
CA SER A 198 6.38 9.11 -31.87
C SER A 198 7.56 9.94 -31.34
N LYS A 199 7.30 10.95 -30.48
CA LYS A 199 8.28 11.94 -30.01
C LYS A 199 8.15 12.32 -28.52
N SER A 200 7.34 11.63 -27.71
CA SER A 200 7.28 11.90 -26.27
C SER A 200 8.57 11.43 -25.59
N LYS A 201 9.56 12.31 -25.50
CA LYS A 201 10.74 12.07 -24.66
C LYS A 201 10.31 12.07 -23.19
N PRO A 202 10.85 11.17 -22.35
CA PRO A 202 10.68 11.27 -20.91
C PRO A 202 11.19 12.65 -20.46
N LEU A 203 10.44 13.32 -19.57
CA LEU A 203 10.98 14.51 -18.95
C LEU A 203 12.27 14.14 -18.24
N SER A 204 13.36 14.84 -18.57
CA SER A 204 14.46 14.98 -17.64
C SER A 204 13.86 15.41 -16.30
N ALA A 205 14.13 14.62 -15.26
CA ALA A 205 13.56 14.78 -13.93
C ALA A 205 13.42 16.28 -13.57
N PRO A 206 12.21 16.79 -13.29
CA PRO A 206 12.09 18.17 -12.86
C PRO A 206 12.83 18.27 -11.53
N SER A 207 13.84 19.14 -11.47
CA SER A 207 14.32 19.64 -10.19
C SER A 207 13.10 20.19 -9.44
N LEU A 208 12.98 19.87 -8.15
CA LEU A 208 11.90 20.28 -7.22
C LEU A 208 11.64 21.80 -7.14
N THR A 209 12.26 22.61 -7.99
CA THR A 209 12.18 24.07 -8.04
C THR A 209 11.18 24.63 -9.06
N GLN A 210 10.59 23.84 -9.97
CA GLN A 210 9.68 24.37 -11.01
C GLN A 210 8.17 24.31 -10.71
N SER A 211 7.76 23.75 -9.57
CA SER A 211 6.34 23.83 -9.11
C SER A 211 5.96 25.22 -8.55
N SER A 212 6.87 26.21 -8.58
CA SER A 212 6.63 27.51 -7.94
C SER A 212 5.79 28.49 -8.76
N VAL A 213 5.64 28.32 -10.08
CA VAL A 213 5.01 29.37 -10.91
C VAL A 213 3.49 29.24 -10.99
N VAL A 214 2.94 28.02 -10.90
CA VAL A 214 1.47 27.81 -10.93
C VAL A 214 0.87 27.85 -9.51
N ALA A 215 1.65 27.48 -8.48
CA ALA A 215 1.24 27.61 -7.09
C ALA A 215 1.31 29.06 -6.56
N ALA A 216 2.03 29.96 -7.24
CA ALA A 216 2.22 31.35 -6.81
C ALA A 216 0.98 32.25 -6.96
N GLN A 217 -0.04 31.86 -7.73
CA GLN A 217 -1.28 32.64 -7.82
C GLN A 217 -2.30 32.33 -6.71
N LEU A 218 -2.05 31.32 -5.86
CA LEU A 218 -3.01 30.90 -4.82
C LEU A 218 -2.48 30.94 -3.38
N ARG A 219 -1.25 31.43 -3.12
CA ARG A 219 -0.71 31.49 -1.76
C ARG A 219 -0.10 32.84 -1.43
N ARG A 220 -0.93 33.73 -0.88
CA ARG A 220 -0.49 34.82 -0.01
C ARG A 220 -0.81 34.43 1.44
N ALA A 221 0.01 33.55 2.02
CA ALA A 221 0.19 33.36 3.46
C ALA A 221 1.35 32.36 3.72
N GLU A 222 2.47 32.93 4.18
CA GLU A 222 3.55 32.40 5.02
C GLU A 222 4.33 31.10 4.72
N PRO A 223 5.63 31.04 5.15
CA PRO A 223 6.62 30.09 4.65
C PRO A 223 7.07 29.10 5.74
N MET A 224 6.71 27.83 5.61
CA MET A 224 7.45 26.74 6.28
C MET A 224 7.47 25.50 5.38
N ALA A 225 8.38 25.52 4.42
CA ALA A 225 8.78 24.34 3.66
C ALA A 225 10.05 23.77 4.30
N MET A 226 9.91 22.95 5.35
CA MET A 226 10.95 22.00 5.80
C MET A 226 10.39 21.08 6.89
N ASP A 227 9.79 19.93 6.58
CA ASP A 227 9.41 18.98 7.65
C ASP A 227 9.38 17.47 7.33
N LEU A 228 9.77 17.03 6.13
CA LEU A 228 9.87 15.58 5.87
C LEU A 228 11.15 14.94 6.46
N ASP A 229 12.25 15.70 6.58
CA ASP A 229 13.49 15.22 7.22
C ASP A 229 13.43 15.26 8.76
N ASN A 230 12.58 16.12 9.34
CA ASN A 230 12.47 16.27 10.80
C ASN A 230 11.65 15.14 11.45
N ILE A 231 10.70 14.55 10.73
CA ILE A 231 9.87 13.45 11.24
C ILE A 231 10.71 12.17 11.37
N ILE A 232 11.52 11.84 10.36
CA ILE A 232 12.40 10.67 10.39
C ILE A 232 13.50 10.83 11.46
N LEU A 233 14.04 12.04 11.66
CA LEU A 233 15.01 12.32 12.71
C LEU A 233 14.41 12.31 14.12
N ARG A 234 13.14 12.70 14.30
CA ARG A 234 12.44 12.58 15.59
C ARG A 234 12.15 11.13 15.95
N GLU A 235 11.69 10.32 15.00
CA GLU A 235 11.42 8.90 15.23
C GLU A 235 12.70 8.09 15.50
N LEU A 236 13.80 8.37 14.78
CA LEU A 236 15.09 7.74 15.05
C LEU A 236 15.68 8.13 16.41
N ASN A 237 15.49 9.38 16.86
CA ASN A 237 15.93 9.81 18.19
C ASN A 237 15.05 9.25 19.31
N ALA A 238 13.75 9.06 19.08
CA ALA A 238 12.85 8.38 20.01
C ALA A 238 13.25 6.90 20.20
N LEU A 239 13.50 6.18 19.10
CA LEU A 239 14.01 4.80 19.12
C LEU A 239 15.38 4.69 19.79
N ARG A 240 16.28 5.65 19.56
CA ARG A 240 17.60 5.69 20.20
C ARG A 240 17.51 5.90 21.71
N ASN A 241 16.62 6.76 22.17
CA ASN A 241 16.40 7.01 23.60
C ASN A 241 15.68 5.85 24.29
N GLU A 242 14.80 5.13 23.58
CA GLU A 242 14.15 3.92 24.10
C GLU A 242 15.13 2.75 24.25
N ILE A 243 16.07 2.58 23.31
CA ILE A 243 17.15 1.58 23.40
C ILE A 243 18.11 1.92 24.55
N ARG A 244 18.41 3.21 24.76
CA ARG A 244 19.29 3.66 25.84
C ARG A 244 18.63 3.60 27.22
N GLY A 245 17.31 3.75 27.31
CA GLY A 245 16.53 3.61 28.54
C GLY A 245 16.24 2.16 28.95
N LYS A 246 16.41 1.19 28.04
CA LYS A 246 16.24 -0.26 28.29
C LYS A 246 17.56 -0.99 28.60
N ALA A 247 18.70 -0.28 28.61
CA ALA A 247 19.93 -0.80 29.21
C ALA A 247 19.79 -0.77 30.74
N VAL A 248 19.50 -1.94 31.30
CA VAL A 248 19.37 -2.26 32.74
C VAL A 248 20.68 -1.92 33.50
N PRO A 249 20.61 -1.60 34.81
CA PRO A 249 21.70 -0.99 35.58
C PRO A 249 22.86 -1.95 35.77
N GLU A 250 24.08 -1.43 35.67
CA GLU A 250 25.26 -2.11 36.20
C GLU A 250 25.16 -2.13 37.73
N ASP A 251 24.88 -3.31 38.28
CA ASP A 251 25.22 -3.65 39.66
C ASP A 251 26.74 -3.57 39.81
N ASP A 252 27.22 -2.59 40.58
CA ASP A 252 28.63 -2.42 40.91
C ASP A 252 28.87 -2.93 42.34
N PRO A 253 29.53 -4.10 42.54
CA PRO A 253 29.64 -4.75 43.85
C PRO A 253 30.88 -4.29 44.64
N TYR A 254 31.20 -2.99 44.66
CA TYR A 254 32.32 -2.46 45.44
C TYR A 254 32.00 -1.13 46.14
N LEU A 255 31.21 -1.20 47.21
CA LEU A 255 31.21 -0.19 48.28
C LEU A 255 31.68 -0.84 49.59
N VAL A 256 33.00 -0.92 49.76
CA VAL A 256 33.62 -1.18 51.06
C VAL A 256 33.65 0.14 51.85
N SER A 257 32.95 0.10 52.97
CA SER A 257 32.89 1.05 54.08
C SER A 257 34.12 1.92 54.29
N GLY A 258 33.93 3.25 54.20
CA GLY A 258 34.81 4.22 54.82
C GLY A 258 34.39 4.45 56.27
N ASN A 259 35.22 4.03 57.22
CA ASN A 259 35.20 4.53 58.59
C ASN A 259 36.60 5.10 58.90
N ALA A 260 36.70 6.43 58.94
CA ALA A 260 37.81 7.14 59.55
C ALA A 260 37.24 7.93 60.74
N PRO A 261 37.74 7.73 61.98
CA PRO A 261 37.32 8.55 63.10
C PRO A 261 38.15 9.85 63.13
N SER A 262 37.48 10.95 63.44
CA SER A 262 38.09 12.20 63.85
C SER A 262 38.02 12.30 65.38
N ASN A 263 39.17 12.55 66.00
CA ASN A 263 39.46 12.83 67.42
C ASN A 263 39.25 11.71 68.44
#